data_AF-A0A3A4AZG1-F1
#
_entry.id   AF-A0A3A4AZG1-F1
#
_cell.length_a   1.000
_cell.length_b   1.000
_cell.length_c   1.000
_cell.angle_alpha   90.00
_cell.angle_beta   90.00
_cell.angle_gamma   90.00
#
_symmetry.space_group_name_H-M   'P 1'
#
loop_
_entity.id
_entity.type
_entity.pdbx_description
1 polymer ?
#
loop_
_entity_poly.entity_id
_entity_poly.type
_entity_poly.pdbx_seq_one_letter_code
_entity_poly.pdbx_strand_id
1 'polypeptide(L)'
;MGFRGYARQVRDPARPHRRRVRALRQCVGLYRPIGFHGTLSFLRSRCGPLETDEAALLRAIAVLEESRDLWLADLRAYAGERAGAKRRGRRSPASPAPGASAHWYGLRQEAAPHGVLFWHRRLWQRRRRRPTFIAAPAEAVNVLRACAEAVLSTGGHLPPDLRGSLAASIVLLRADPEERGRADFGAGELLALAREIEAASSP
;
A
#
# COMPACT_ATOMS: atom_id res chain seq x y z
N MET A 1 7.91 -20.12 8.07
CA MET A 1 6.71 -19.91 8.90
C MET A 1 5.81 -18.87 8.20
N GLY A 2 4.52 -19.16 8.01
CA GLY A 2 3.59 -18.27 7.31
C GLY A 2 2.85 -17.29 8.24
N PHE A 3 2.01 -16.43 7.66
CA PHE A 3 1.25 -15.39 8.37
C PHE A 3 0.51 -15.93 9.61
N ARG A 4 -0.30 -16.98 9.44
CA ARG A 4 -1.06 -17.60 10.55
C ARG A 4 -0.17 -18.10 11.69
N GLY A 5 1.03 -18.58 11.37
CA GLY A 5 2.00 -19.03 12.36
C GLY A 5 2.50 -17.89 13.23
N TYR A 6 2.83 -16.75 12.62
CA TYR A 6 3.22 -15.55 13.37
C TYR A 6 2.04 -14.92 14.10
N ALA A 7 0.84 -14.91 13.53
CA ALA A 7 -0.37 -14.40 14.20
C ALA A 7 -0.66 -15.16 15.51
N ARG A 8 -0.51 -16.49 15.52
CA ARG A 8 -0.58 -17.28 16.76
C ARG A 8 0.47 -16.85 17.79
N GLN A 9 1.70 -16.57 17.37
CA GLN A 9 2.74 -16.07 18.28
C GLN A 9 2.44 -14.68 18.83
N VAL A 10 1.70 -13.84 18.11
CA VAL A 10 1.25 -12.53 18.63
C VAL A 10 0.24 -12.72 19.78
N ARG A 11 -0.64 -13.72 19.65
CA ARG A 11 -1.71 -14.02 20.62
C ARG A 11 -1.25 -14.80 21.84
N ASP A 12 -0.10 -15.47 21.76
CA ASP A 12 0.43 -16.32 22.82
C ASP A 12 0.91 -15.47 24.04
N PRO A 13 0.19 -15.50 25.17
CA PRO A 13 0.53 -14.70 26.35
C PRO A 13 1.77 -15.23 27.08
N ALA A 14 2.18 -16.48 26.84
CA ALA A 14 3.38 -17.05 27.45
C ALA A 14 4.67 -16.51 26.84
N ARG A 15 4.59 -15.78 25.71
CA ARG A 15 5.76 -15.19 25.06
C ARG A 15 6.05 -13.79 25.59
N PRO A 16 7.34 -13.43 25.78
CA PRO A 16 7.71 -12.06 26.08
C PRO A 16 7.14 -11.07 25.06
N HIS A 17 6.61 -9.94 25.53
CA HIS A 17 5.95 -8.93 24.70
C HIS A 17 6.77 -8.54 23.46
N ARG A 18 8.08 -8.30 23.61
CA ARG A 18 8.99 -7.99 22.49
C ARG A 18 9.01 -9.06 21.39
N ARG A 19 8.87 -10.35 21.74
CA ARG A 19 8.80 -11.45 20.75
C ARG A 19 7.45 -11.44 20.03
N ARG A 20 6.37 -11.09 20.72
CA ARG A 20 5.02 -10.94 20.13
C ARG A 20 5.00 -9.76 19.14
N VAL A 21 5.60 -8.62 19.50
CA VAL A 21 5.78 -7.47 18.59
C VAL A 21 6.60 -7.85 17.35
N ARG A 22 7.70 -8.60 17.53
CA ARG A 22 8.49 -9.11 16.39
C ARG A 22 7.65 -10.00 15.48
N ALA A 23 6.81 -10.88 16.04
CA ALA A 23 5.90 -11.71 15.26
C ALA A 23 4.88 -10.88 14.47
N LEU A 24 4.30 -9.82 15.06
CA LEU A 24 3.42 -8.89 14.33
C LEU A 24 4.17 -8.25 13.15
N ARG A 25 5.42 -7.81 13.35
CA ARG A 25 6.25 -7.26 12.26
C ARG A 25 6.49 -8.29 11.15
N GLN A 26 6.60 -9.58 11.47
CA GLN A 26 6.68 -10.63 10.44
C GLN A 26 5.35 -10.76 9.68
N CYS A 27 4.19 -10.72 10.36
CA CYS A 27 2.89 -10.66 9.68
C CYS A 27 2.80 -9.48 8.71
N VAL A 28 3.22 -8.29 9.16
CA VAL A 28 3.26 -7.09 8.32
C VAL A 28 4.22 -7.28 7.13
N GLY A 29 5.40 -7.85 7.32
CA GLY A 29 6.34 -8.13 6.23
C GLY A 29 5.78 -9.06 5.15
N LEU A 30 4.94 -10.01 5.55
CA LEU A 30 4.30 -10.96 4.63
C LEU A 30 3.08 -10.37 3.89
N TYR A 31 2.35 -9.43 4.50
CA TYR A 31 1.11 -8.88 3.94
C TYR A 31 1.26 -7.47 3.36
N ARG A 32 1.81 -6.52 4.12
CA ARG A 32 2.24 -5.16 3.71
C ARG A 32 1.28 -4.40 2.75
N PRO A 33 -0.01 -4.24 3.10
CA PRO A 33 -1.03 -3.64 2.24
C PRO A 33 -0.66 -2.27 1.66
N ILE A 34 -0.01 -1.43 2.47
CA ILE A 34 0.45 -0.08 2.08
C ILE A 34 1.97 0.09 2.32
N GLY A 35 2.72 -1.02 2.19
CA GLY A 35 4.14 -1.09 2.53
C GLY A 35 4.41 -1.29 4.02
N PHE A 36 5.61 -1.76 4.38
CA PHE A 36 5.92 -2.21 5.74
C PHE A 36 5.76 -1.11 6.80
N HIS A 37 6.39 0.05 6.59
CA HIS A 37 6.35 1.16 7.54
C HIS A 37 5.02 1.90 7.51
N GLY A 38 4.38 2.03 6.35
CA GLY A 38 3.01 2.57 6.24
C GLY A 38 2.01 1.73 7.04
N THR A 39 2.06 0.40 6.88
CA THR A 39 1.20 -0.55 7.62
C THR A 39 1.40 -0.41 9.13
N LEU A 40 2.66 -0.35 9.61
CA LEU A 40 2.93 -0.16 11.04
C LEU A 40 2.50 1.22 11.55
N SER A 41 2.60 2.26 10.72
CA SER A 41 2.12 3.60 11.08
C SER A 41 0.61 3.62 11.26
N PHE A 42 -0.14 3.01 10.34
CA PHE A 42 -1.59 2.91 10.44
C PHE A 42 -2.02 2.09 11.65
N LEU A 43 -1.40 0.92 11.88
CA LEU A 43 -1.70 0.09 13.04
C LEU A 43 -1.45 0.82 14.36
N ARG A 44 -0.37 1.60 14.49
CA ARG A 44 -0.12 2.42 15.70
C ARG A 44 -1.17 3.51 15.88
N SER A 45 -1.54 4.19 14.78
CA SER A 45 -2.56 5.24 14.78
C SER A 45 -3.92 4.70 15.27
N ARG A 46 -4.34 3.55 14.72
CA ARG A 46 -5.65 2.97 14.99
C ARG A 46 -5.73 2.17 16.30
N CYS A 47 -4.66 1.45 16.64
CA CYS A 47 -4.71 0.47 17.72
C CYS A 47 -3.99 0.93 19.00
N GLY A 48 -3.12 1.94 18.92
CA GLY A 48 -2.29 2.40 20.04
C GLY A 48 -0.84 1.89 20.00
N PRO A 49 -0.06 2.13 21.08
CA PRO A 49 1.38 1.87 21.10
C PRO A 49 1.71 0.38 21.21
N LEU A 50 1.95 -0.25 20.05
CA LEU A 50 2.16 -1.71 19.92
C LEU A 50 3.33 -2.26 20.73
N GLU A 51 4.34 -1.43 21.00
CA GLU A 51 5.56 -1.81 21.71
C GLU A 51 5.42 -1.89 23.24
N THR A 52 4.34 -1.32 23.78
CA THR A 52 4.13 -1.18 25.23
C THR A 52 2.73 -1.60 25.69
N ASP A 53 1.74 -1.62 24.80
CA ASP A 53 0.36 -2.02 25.09
C ASP A 53 0.04 -3.39 24.45
N GLU A 54 -0.20 -4.38 25.29
CA GLU A 54 -0.58 -5.73 24.84
C GLU A 54 -1.95 -5.75 24.15
N ALA A 55 -2.91 -4.95 24.62
CA ALA A 55 -4.22 -4.86 24.02
C ALA A 55 -4.14 -4.19 22.64
N ALA A 56 -3.30 -3.17 22.48
CA ALA A 56 -3.00 -2.57 21.16
C ALA A 56 -2.43 -3.61 20.20
N LEU A 57 -1.53 -4.47 20.68
CA LEU A 57 -0.93 -5.53 19.88
C LEU A 57 -1.97 -6.55 19.39
N LEU A 58 -2.91 -6.94 20.26
CA LEU A 58 -4.01 -7.85 19.91
C LEU A 58 -5.02 -7.21 18.95
N ARG A 59 -5.38 -5.95 19.14
CA ARG A 59 -6.20 -5.17 18.20
C ARG A 59 -5.53 -5.11 16.82
N ALA A 60 -4.22 -4.84 16.79
CA ALA A 60 -3.48 -4.70 15.54
C ALA A 60 -3.42 -5.99 14.71
N ILE A 61 -3.24 -7.16 15.34
CA ILE A 61 -3.27 -8.42 14.59
C ILE A 61 -4.67 -8.76 14.07
N ALA A 62 -5.73 -8.41 14.82
CA ALA A 62 -7.10 -8.60 14.37
C ALA A 62 -7.42 -7.72 13.15
N VAL A 63 -7.09 -6.43 13.20
CA VAL A 63 -7.27 -5.49 12.08
C VAL A 63 -6.49 -5.93 10.84
N LEU A 64 -5.27 -6.44 11.02
CA LEU A 64 -4.45 -6.95 9.92
C LEU A 64 -5.02 -8.24 9.31
N GLU A 65 -5.60 -9.13 10.13
CA GLU A 65 -6.25 -10.36 9.68
C GLU A 65 -7.54 -10.09 8.91
N GLU A 66 -8.38 -9.17 9.38
CA GLU A 66 -9.61 -8.78 8.69
C GLU A 66 -9.32 -8.31 7.27
N SER A 67 -8.37 -7.39 7.13
CA SER A 67 -7.92 -6.90 5.82
C SER A 67 -7.36 -8.04 4.94
N ARG A 68 -6.56 -8.93 5.54
CA ARG A 68 -6.00 -10.08 4.83
C ARG A 68 -7.07 -11.06 4.37
N ASP A 69 -8.09 -11.31 5.18
CA ASP A 69 -9.15 -12.25 4.87
C ASP A 69 -10.04 -11.74 3.73
N LEU A 70 -10.30 -10.42 3.69
CA LEU A 70 -10.93 -9.76 2.54
C LEU A 70 -10.10 -9.93 1.26
N TRP A 71 -8.78 -9.68 1.32
CA TRP A 71 -7.89 -9.92 0.19
C TRP A 71 -7.90 -11.39 -0.28
N LEU A 72 -7.88 -12.34 0.67
CA LEU A 72 -7.91 -13.76 0.33
C LEU A 72 -9.27 -14.17 -0.27
N ALA A 73 -10.37 -13.56 0.15
CA ALA A 73 -11.69 -13.78 -0.44
C ALA A 73 -11.73 -13.28 -1.89
N ASP A 74 -11.24 -12.06 -2.14
CA ASP A 74 -11.14 -11.48 -3.49
C ASP A 74 -10.24 -12.33 -4.40
N LEU A 75 -9.10 -12.79 -3.87
CA LEU A 75 -8.20 -13.68 -4.60
C LEU A 75 -8.85 -15.02 -4.98
N ARG A 76 -9.70 -15.60 -4.11
CA ARG A 76 -10.46 -16.82 -4.40
C ARG A 76 -11.52 -16.57 -5.46
N ALA A 77 -12.24 -15.45 -5.39
CA ALA A 77 -13.23 -15.07 -6.39
C ALA A 77 -12.59 -14.93 -7.78
N TYR A 78 -11.49 -14.17 -7.87
CA TYR A 78 -10.70 -14.05 -9.09
C TYR A 78 -10.22 -15.41 -9.62
N ALA A 79 -9.74 -16.30 -8.76
CA ALA A 79 -9.31 -17.64 -9.18
C ALA A 79 -10.47 -18.46 -9.77
N GLY A 80 -11.68 -18.37 -9.20
CA GLY A 80 -12.89 -19.01 -9.70
C GLY A 80 -13.29 -18.49 -11.08
N GLU A 81 -13.31 -17.18 -11.27
CA GLU A 81 -13.58 -16.53 -12.55
C GLU A 81 -12.56 -16.94 -13.61
N ARG A 82 -11.28 -16.96 -13.25
CA ARG A 82 -10.20 -17.38 -14.14
C ARG A 82 -10.30 -18.84 -14.53
N ALA A 83 -10.67 -19.73 -13.61
CA ALA A 83 -10.91 -21.13 -13.93
C ALA A 83 -12.07 -21.28 -14.94
N GLY A 84 -13.18 -20.56 -14.75
CA GLY A 84 -14.30 -20.54 -15.70
C GLY A 84 -13.93 -19.98 -17.07
N ALA A 85 -13.19 -18.87 -17.11
CA ALA A 85 -12.72 -18.26 -18.35
C ALA A 85 -11.77 -19.19 -19.12
N LYS A 86 -10.83 -19.85 -18.43
CA LYS A 86 -9.92 -20.84 -19.04
C LYS A 86 -10.67 -22.01 -19.67
N ARG A 87 -11.71 -22.54 -19.01
CA ARG A 87 -12.57 -23.61 -19.56
C ARG A 87 -13.28 -23.18 -20.85
N ARG A 88 -13.61 -21.90 -20.99
CA ARG A 88 -14.21 -21.31 -22.19
C ARG A 88 -13.18 -20.81 -23.22
N GLY A 89 -11.91 -21.24 -23.12
CA GLY A 89 -10.84 -20.87 -24.04
C GLY A 89 -10.24 -19.46 -23.83
N ARG A 90 -10.75 -18.67 -22.88
CA ARG A 90 -10.24 -17.31 -22.61
C ARG A 90 -9.02 -17.34 -21.70
N ARG A 91 -7.84 -17.45 -22.31
CA ARG A 91 -6.55 -17.58 -21.60
C ARG A 91 -5.98 -16.24 -21.12
N SER A 92 -6.28 -15.12 -21.78
CA SER A 92 -5.93 -13.79 -21.28
C SER A 92 -6.87 -13.33 -20.16
N PRO A 93 -6.34 -12.79 -19.05
CA PRO A 93 -7.17 -12.23 -17.99
C PRO A 93 -7.82 -10.92 -18.45
N ALA A 94 -9.10 -10.71 -18.10
CA ALA A 94 -9.82 -9.47 -18.38
C ALA A 94 -9.48 -8.33 -17.41
N SER A 95 -8.96 -8.67 -16.23
CA SER A 95 -8.54 -7.72 -15.20
C SER A 95 -7.29 -8.24 -14.48
N PRO A 96 -6.46 -7.35 -13.92
CA PRO A 96 -5.30 -7.75 -13.11
C PRO A 96 -5.73 -8.59 -11.90
N ALA A 97 -4.84 -9.49 -11.46
CA ALA A 97 -5.08 -10.26 -10.24
C ALA A 97 -5.06 -9.35 -8.99
N PRO A 98 -5.87 -9.64 -7.96
CA PRO A 98 -5.84 -8.92 -6.69
C PRO A 98 -4.45 -8.94 -6.03
N GLY A 99 -3.89 -7.76 -5.75
CA GLY A 99 -2.60 -7.60 -5.10
C GLY A 99 -2.71 -7.43 -3.59
N ALA A 100 -1.90 -8.18 -2.82
CA ALA A 100 -1.85 -8.06 -1.35
C ALA A 100 -1.34 -6.69 -0.88
N SER A 101 -0.44 -6.08 -1.66
CA SER A 101 0.18 -4.77 -1.39
C SER A 101 -0.41 -3.64 -2.24
N ALA A 102 -1.65 -3.82 -2.72
CA ALA A 102 -2.28 -2.84 -3.60
C ALA A 102 -2.92 -1.70 -2.82
N HIS A 103 -3.53 -2.02 -1.67
CA HIS A 103 -4.17 -1.09 -0.73
C HIS A 103 -4.58 -1.87 0.54
N TRP A 104 -5.07 -1.15 1.55
CA TRP A 104 -5.70 -1.76 2.72
C TRP A 104 -7.15 -2.20 2.41
N TYR A 105 -7.46 -3.49 2.49
CA TYR A 105 -8.82 -3.99 2.27
C TYR A 105 -9.71 -3.67 3.49
N GLY A 106 -10.92 -3.19 3.25
CA GLY A 106 -11.92 -2.83 4.28
C GLY A 106 -11.76 -1.43 4.88
N LEU A 107 -10.54 -0.90 4.97
CA LEU A 107 -10.23 0.42 5.58
C LEU A 107 -9.35 1.27 4.65
N ARG A 108 -9.65 1.24 3.35
CA ARG A 108 -8.79 1.84 2.31
C ARG A 108 -8.56 3.34 2.53
N GLN A 109 -9.62 4.11 2.73
CA GLN A 109 -9.53 5.57 2.90
C GLN A 109 -8.76 5.94 4.17
N GLU A 110 -9.04 5.28 5.30
CA GLU A 110 -8.40 5.56 6.58
C GLU A 110 -6.90 5.22 6.57
N ALA A 111 -6.52 4.14 5.88
CA ALA A 111 -5.14 3.69 5.78
C ALA A 111 -4.31 4.49 4.77
N ALA A 112 -4.95 5.07 3.75
CA ALA A 112 -4.29 5.70 2.62
C ALA A 112 -3.34 6.86 2.98
N PRO A 113 -3.67 7.80 3.90
CA PRO A 113 -2.73 8.84 4.32
C PRO A 113 -1.40 8.30 4.87
N HIS A 114 -1.43 7.13 5.54
CA HIS A 114 -0.21 6.47 6.01
C HIS A 114 0.62 5.86 4.87
N GLY A 115 -0.05 5.39 3.81
CA GLY A 115 0.56 4.97 2.57
C GLY A 115 1.21 6.14 1.83
N VAL A 116 0.49 7.26 1.68
CA VAL A 116 1.00 8.51 1.10
C VAL A 116 2.24 8.98 1.84
N LEU A 117 2.19 9.07 3.17
CA LEU A 117 3.33 9.49 4.00
C LEU A 117 4.54 8.59 3.79
N PHE A 118 4.32 7.27 3.75
CA PHE A 118 5.39 6.29 3.57
C PHE A 118 6.06 6.44 2.20
N TRP A 119 5.28 6.45 1.12
CA TRP A 119 5.81 6.55 -0.24
C TRP A 119 6.46 7.90 -0.50
N HIS A 120 5.84 8.99 -0.06
CA HIS A 120 6.40 10.34 -0.15
C HIS A 120 7.76 10.43 0.57
N ARG A 121 7.87 9.95 1.82
CA ARG A 121 9.18 9.95 2.51
C ARG A 121 10.23 9.11 1.78
N ARG A 122 9.85 7.91 1.34
CA ARG A 122 10.78 6.97 0.69
C ARG A 122 11.31 7.51 -0.65
N LEU A 123 10.42 8.00 -1.51
CA LEU A 123 10.76 8.54 -2.82
C LEU A 123 11.70 9.75 -2.71
N TRP A 124 11.38 10.71 -1.85
CA TRP A 124 12.17 11.93 -1.71
C TRP A 124 13.49 11.72 -0.97
N GLN A 125 13.55 10.78 -0.01
CA GLN A 125 14.83 10.36 0.57
C GLN A 125 15.75 9.73 -0.47
N ARG A 126 15.20 8.88 -1.37
CA ARG A 126 15.97 8.25 -2.44
C ARG A 126 16.43 9.25 -3.49
N ARG A 127 15.54 10.14 -3.95
CA ARG A 127 15.88 11.21 -4.89
C ARG A 127 16.97 12.13 -4.32
N ARG A 128 16.93 12.46 -3.03
CA ARG A 128 17.99 13.24 -2.37
C ARG A 128 19.34 12.53 -2.39
N ARG A 129 19.37 11.20 -2.24
CA ARG A 129 20.60 10.40 -2.28
C ARG A 129 21.10 10.12 -3.70
N ARG A 130 20.18 10.03 -4.66
CA ARG A 130 20.42 9.71 -6.07
C ARG A 130 19.46 10.55 -6.91
N PRO A 131 19.86 11.75 -7.37
CA PRO A 131 18.97 12.65 -8.12
C PRO A 131 18.37 12.03 -9.38
N THR A 132 19.11 11.13 -10.04
CA THR A 132 18.68 10.36 -11.22
C THR A 132 17.85 9.12 -10.89
N PHE A 133 17.51 8.88 -9.61
CA PHE A 133 16.71 7.71 -9.19
C PHE A 133 15.30 7.72 -9.74
N ILE A 134 14.74 8.91 -10.02
CA ILE A 134 13.42 9.04 -10.63
C ILE A 134 13.63 9.44 -12.07
N ALA A 135 13.54 8.47 -12.99
CA ALA A 135 13.58 8.71 -14.43
C ALA A 135 12.16 8.94 -14.98
N ALA A 136 11.41 9.83 -14.33
CA ALA A 136 10.04 10.18 -14.71
C ALA A 136 9.94 11.67 -15.08
N PRO A 137 8.95 12.07 -15.90
CA PRO A 137 8.73 13.47 -16.25
C PRO A 137 8.65 14.36 -15.01
N ALA A 138 9.43 15.45 -15.00
CA ALA A 138 9.51 16.35 -13.84
C ALA A 138 8.14 16.89 -13.43
N GLU A 139 7.26 17.14 -14.40
CA GLU A 139 5.87 17.55 -14.19
C GLU A 139 5.10 16.53 -13.34
N ALA A 140 5.09 15.25 -13.73
CA ALA A 140 4.40 14.21 -12.99
C ALA A 140 4.93 14.05 -11.55
N VAL A 141 6.26 14.19 -11.37
CA VAL A 141 6.88 14.12 -10.04
C VAL A 141 6.47 15.31 -9.17
N ASN A 142 6.42 16.52 -9.73
CA ASN A 142 6.04 17.73 -9.01
C ASN A 142 4.55 17.72 -8.64
N VAL A 143 3.68 17.27 -9.55
CA VAL A 143 2.24 17.11 -9.28
C VAL A 143 2.02 16.09 -8.16
N LEU A 144 2.66 14.92 -8.22
CA LEU A 144 2.53 13.91 -7.17
C LEU A 144 3.05 14.41 -5.82
N ARG A 145 4.07 15.26 -5.81
CA ARG A 145 4.53 15.94 -4.60
C ARG A 145 3.44 16.82 -4.00
N ALA A 146 2.91 17.73 -4.80
CA ALA A 146 1.90 18.69 -4.37
C ALA A 146 0.63 17.98 -3.88
N CYS A 147 0.21 16.94 -4.58
CA CYS A 147 -0.92 16.10 -4.17
C CYS A 147 -0.65 15.39 -2.83
N ALA A 148 0.54 14.82 -2.63
CA ALA A 148 0.90 14.18 -1.37
C ALA A 148 0.92 15.19 -0.21
N GLU A 149 1.52 16.36 -0.42
CA GLU A 149 1.57 17.44 0.57
C GLU A 149 0.16 17.93 0.94
N ALA A 150 -0.74 18.08 -0.05
CA ALA A 150 -2.14 18.46 0.16
C ALA A 150 -2.95 17.40 0.93
N VAL A 151 -2.83 16.12 0.57
CA VAL A 151 -3.51 15.02 1.28
C VAL A 151 -3.04 14.93 2.73
N LEU A 152 -1.74 15.09 2.97
CA LEU A 152 -1.17 15.01 4.32
C LEU A 152 -1.52 16.21 5.20
N SER A 153 -1.69 17.40 4.62
CA SER A 153 -2.06 18.60 5.39
C SER A 153 -3.56 18.67 5.72
N THR A 154 -4.41 18.10 4.88
CA THR A 154 -5.88 18.14 5.03
C THR A 154 -6.48 16.85 5.60
N GLY A 155 -5.65 15.82 5.83
CA GLY A 155 -6.12 14.53 6.36
C GLY A 155 -6.88 13.67 5.35
N GLY A 156 -6.70 13.87 4.04
CA GLY A 156 -7.34 13.06 3.00
C GLY A 156 -7.90 13.85 1.81
N HIS A 157 -8.15 15.14 1.97
CA HIS A 157 -8.75 15.95 0.92
C HIS A 157 -7.74 16.33 -0.17
N LEU A 158 -8.16 16.20 -1.43
CA LEU A 158 -7.38 16.67 -2.58
C LEU A 158 -8.18 17.75 -3.32
N PRO A 159 -7.62 18.97 -3.45
CA PRO A 159 -8.20 20.05 -4.23
C PRO A 159 -8.59 19.63 -5.67
N PRO A 160 -9.69 20.17 -6.24
CA PRO A 160 -10.17 19.78 -7.57
C PRO A 160 -9.16 20.01 -8.71
N ASP A 161 -8.37 21.08 -8.64
CA ASP A 161 -7.31 21.44 -9.58
C ASP A 161 -6.16 20.40 -9.58
N LEU A 162 -5.79 19.91 -8.40
CA LEU A 162 -4.80 18.85 -8.26
C LEU A 162 -5.34 17.47 -8.70
N ARG A 163 -6.65 17.24 -8.58
CA ARG A 163 -7.27 15.97 -8.99
C ARG A 163 -7.15 15.74 -10.50
N GLY A 164 -7.39 16.76 -11.32
CA GLY A 164 -7.19 16.68 -12.78
C GLY A 164 -5.72 16.43 -13.16
N SER A 165 -4.82 17.16 -12.50
CA SER A 165 -3.37 17.03 -12.70
C SER A 165 -2.84 15.65 -12.29
N LEU A 166 -3.39 15.05 -11.23
CA LEU A 166 -3.05 13.70 -10.78
C LEU A 166 -3.39 12.64 -11.85
N ALA A 167 -4.59 12.72 -12.43
CA ALA A 167 -5.01 11.79 -13.47
C ALA A 167 -4.08 11.85 -14.71
N ALA A 168 -3.73 13.06 -15.16
CA ALA A 168 -2.78 13.26 -16.25
C ALA A 168 -1.39 12.69 -15.91
N SER A 169 -0.91 12.90 -14.68
CA SER A 169 0.37 12.35 -14.21
C SER A 169 0.39 10.82 -14.19
N ILE A 170 -0.72 10.17 -13.82
CA ILE A 170 -0.83 8.70 -13.86
C ILE A 170 -0.75 8.18 -15.29
N VAL A 171 -1.38 8.86 -16.25
CA VAL A 171 -1.30 8.50 -17.68
C VAL A 171 0.15 8.62 -18.16
N LEU A 172 0.82 9.74 -17.86
CA LEU A 172 2.23 9.96 -18.20
C LEU A 172 3.14 8.87 -17.62
N LEU A 173 2.92 8.47 -16.36
CA LEU A 173 3.69 7.40 -15.70
C LEU A 173 3.40 5.99 -16.23
N ARG A 174 2.33 5.81 -16.99
CA ARG A 174 1.96 4.52 -17.62
C ARG A 174 2.34 4.46 -19.10
N ALA A 175 2.63 5.58 -19.76
CA ALA A 175 3.10 5.65 -21.15
C ALA A 175 4.36 4.80 -21.38
N ASP A 176 4.63 4.28 -22.57
CA ASP A 176 5.54 3.15 -22.80
C ASP A 176 6.93 3.29 -22.10
N PRO A 177 7.40 2.27 -21.33
CA PRO A 177 8.78 2.22 -20.83
C PRO A 177 9.85 2.29 -21.93
N GLU A 178 9.55 1.88 -23.17
CA GLU A 178 10.48 2.00 -24.30
C GLU A 178 10.74 3.47 -24.68
N GLU A 179 9.73 4.34 -24.62
CA GLU A 179 9.89 5.79 -24.78
C GLU A 179 10.64 6.44 -23.61
N ARG A 180 10.57 5.84 -22.41
CA ARG A 180 11.21 6.34 -21.18
C ARG A 180 12.64 5.83 -20.97
N GLY A 181 13.08 4.85 -21.76
CA GLY A 181 14.40 4.22 -21.67
C GLY A 181 14.53 3.20 -20.53
N ARG A 182 15.50 2.28 -20.65
CA ARG A 182 15.71 1.10 -19.75
C ARG A 182 16.00 1.42 -18.27
N ALA A 183 16.03 2.68 -17.87
CA ALA A 183 16.41 3.14 -16.54
C ALA A 183 15.21 3.66 -15.73
N ASP A 184 14.01 3.11 -15.93
CA ASP A 184 12.78 3.56 -15.25
C ASP A 184 12.73 3.14 -13.78
N PHE A 185 13.70 3.64 -13.01
CA PHE A 185 13.73 3.54 -11.57
C PHE A 185 12.70 4.52 -10.99
N GLY A 186 11.88 4.04 -10.05
CA GLY A 186 10.97 4.88 -9.29
C GLY A 186 9.56 5.05 -9.87
N ALA A 187 9.29 4.82 -11.15
CA ALA A 187 7.92 4.93 -11.70
C ALA A 187 6.91 4.01 -10.99
N GLY A 188 7.31 2.78 -10.64
CA GLY A 188 6.48 1.89 -9.85
C GLY A 188 6.19 2.41 -8.43
N GLU A 189 7.14 3.10 -7.80
CA GLU A 189 6.96 3.73 -6.49
C GLU A 189 6.10 5.01 -6.60
N LEU A 190 6.19 5.77 -7.69
CA LEU A 190 5.33 6.90 -8.00
C LEU A 190 3.88 6.46 -8.27
N LEU A 191 3.69 5.38 -9.02
CA LEU A 191 2.37 4.79 -9.23
C LEU A 191 1.78 4.22 -7.93
N ALA A 192 2.62 3.70 -7.02
CA ALA A 192 2.16 3.30 -5.69
C ALA A 192 1.72 4.53 -4.88
N LEU A 193 2.48 5.62 -4.89
CA LEU A 193 2.08 6.89 -4.26
C LEU A 193 0.75 7.41 -4.83
N ALA A 194 0.61 7.44 -6.15
CA ALA A 194 -0.59 7.93 -6.83
C ALA A 194 -1.84 7.16 -6.41
N ARG A 195 -1.75 5.82 -6.32
CA ARG A 195 -2.87 4.97 -5.86
C ARG A 195 -3.31 5.28 -4.43
N GLU A 196 -2.37 5.59 -3.53
CA GLU A 196 -2.69 5.98 -2.15
C GLU A 196 -3.30 7.37 -2.10
N ILE A 197 -2.85 8.31 -2.93
CA ILE A 197 -3.47 9.64 -3.06
C ILE A 197 -4.92 9.50 -3.52
N GLU A 198 -5.18 8.76 -4.61
CA GLU A 198 -6.55 8.50 -5.09
C GLU A 198 -7.43 7.86 -4.00
N ALA A 199 -6.86 6.91 -3.24
CA ALA A 199 -7.55 6.23 -2.17
C ALA A 199 -7.92 7.14 -1.00
N ALA A 200 -7.04 8.08 -0.63
CA ALA A 200 -7.29 9.03 0.44
C ALA A 200 -8.35 10.07 0.06
N SER A 201 -8.44 10.40 -1.22
CA SER A 201 -9.25 11.51 -1.75
C SER A 201 -10.59 11.09 -2.37
N SER A 202 -10.88 9.80 -2.37
CA SER A 202 -12.17 9.26 -2.78
C SER A 202 -13.20 9.49 -1.66
N PRO A 203 -14.41 10.00 -1.98
CA PRO A 203 -15.47 10.20 -0.99
C PRO A 203 -15.94 8.89 -0.37
#